data_AF-A0A0M0JDL7-F1
#
_entry.id   AF-A0A0M0JDL7-F1
#
_cell.length_a   1.000
_cell.length_b   1.000
_cell.length_c   1.000
_cell.angle_alpha   90.00
_cell.angle_beta   90.00
_cell.angle_gamma   90.00
#
_symmetry.space_group_name_H-M   'P 1'
#
loop_
_entity.id
_entity.type
_entity.pdbx_description
1 polymer ?
#
loop_
_entity_poly.entity_id
_entity_poly.type
_entity_poly.pdbx_seq_one_letter_code
_entity_poly.pdbx_strand_id
1 'polypeptide(L)'
;MQACAKCVFEALPKLREERLVDVLEFVAAQHTGKNFSPDNASKALEVCAFVRRRPFAVTTEGVAALARLARHALGSSTGNEKSTEHKLWLLTSGALNTAAAIRAHDGDALVFFDALQRDAGVRGRYLQRQYATKAMQEHVLNPNGYLVDEDPDAMLARKVNRLGTVHLCLCAFFLVLSVFVGIVASSETFQGRALTTIRGWLVSS
;
A
#
# COMPACT_ATOMS: atom_id res chain seq x y z
N MET A 1 0.94 -1.52 27.93
CA MET A 1 0.08 -2.72 27.80
C MET A 1 -1.41 -2.38 27.82
N GLN A 2 -1.92 -1.56 28.75
CA GLN A 2 -3.35 -1.19 28.81
C GLN A 2 -3.89 -0.54 27.52
N ALA A 3 -3.11 0.31 26.84
CA ALA A 3 -3.52 0.94 25.58
C ALA A 3 -3.75 -0.06 24.42
N CYS A 4 -2.88 -1.08 24.27
CA CYS A 4 -3.07 -2.13 23.25
C CYS A 4 -4.36 -2.91 23.49
N ALA A 5 -4.57 -3.36 24.73
CA ALA A 5 -5.75 -4.14 25.09
C ALA A 5 -7.03 -3.35 24.83
N LYS A 6 -7.07 -2.09 25.26
CA LYS A 6 -8.19 -1.17 24.99
C LYS A 6 -8.45 -1.04 23.48
N CYS A 7 -7.42 -0.76 22.68
CA CYS A 7 -7.52 -0.64 21.23
C CYS A 7 -8.10 -1.90 20.58
N VAL A 8 -7.70 -3.09 21.04
CA VAL A 8 -8.17 -4.38 20.50
C VAL A 8 -9.65 -4.61 20.84
N PHE A 9 -10.05 -4.42 22.11
CA PHE A 9 -11.44 -4.63 22.53
C PHE A 9 -12.41 -3.61 21.93
N GLU A 10 -11.99 -2.34 21.78
CA GLU A 10 -12.78 -1.31 21.11
C GLU A 10 -12.96 -1.60 19.61
N ALA A 11 -11.93 -2.14 18.94
CA ALA A 11 -12.00 -2.47 17.53
C ALA A 11 -12.81 -3.73 17.24
N LEU A 12 -12.84 -4.69 18.16
CA LEU A 12 -13.41 -6.03 17.98
C LEU A 12 -14.43 -6.42 19.06
N PRO A 13 -15.41 -5.57 19.41
CA PRO A 13 -16.27 -5.78 20.59
C PRO A 13 -17.23 -6.97 20.47
N LYS A 14 -17.48 -7.46 19.25
CA LYS A 14 -18.41 -8.57 18.96
C LYS A 14 -17.70 -9.89 18.66
N LEU A 15 -16.36 -9.89 18.64
CA LEU A 15 -15.60 -11.08 18.30
C LEU A 15 -15.48 -11.98 19.54
N ARG A 16 -15.75 -13.28 19.39
CA ARG A 16 -15.58 -14.24 20.50
C ARG A 16 -14.11 -14.31 20.90
N GLU A 17 -13.86 -14.56 22.18
CA GLU A 17 -12.51 -14.56 22.76
C GLU A 17 -11.55 -15.50 22.01
N GLU A 18 -11.97 -16.73 21.71
CA GLU A 18 -11.16 -17.69 20.94
C GLU A 18 -10.71 -17.14 19.57
N ARG A 19 -11.60 -16.40 18.90
CA ARG A 19 -11.33 -15.79 17.59
C ARG A 19 -10.47 -14.54 17.69
N LEU A 20 -10.61 -13.81 18.79
CA LEU A 20 -9.69 -12.72 19.13
C LEU A 20 -8.26 -13.26 19.30
N VAL A 21 -8.12 -14.37 20.05
CA VAL A 21 -6.83 -15.05 20.24
C VAL A 21 -6.26 -15.53 18.91
N ASP A 22 -7.06 -16.18 18.05
CA ASP A 22 -6.64 -16.60 16.70
C ASP A 22 -6.05 -15.43 15.89
N VAL A 23 -6.70 -14.26 15.92
CA VAL A 23 -6.24 -13.05 15.20
C VAL A 23 -4.94 -12.50 15.80
N LEU A 24 -4.86 -12.39 17.13
CA LEU A 24 -3.69 -11.83 17.80
C LEU A 24 -2.46 -12.75 17.68
N GLU A 25 -2.65 -14.07 17.77
CA GLU A 25 -1.57 -15.02 17.55
C GLU A 25 -1.10 -15.02 16.09
N PHE A 26 -2.01 -14.85 15.13
CA PHE A 26 -1.62 -14.70 13.73
C PHE A 26 -0.76 -13.46 13.50
N VAL A 27 -1.11 -12.32 14.12
CA VAL A 27 -0.29 -11.11 14.10
C VAL A 27 1.07 -11.37 14.74
N ALA A 28 1.09 -12.03 15.90
CA ALA A 28 2.34 -12.32 16.61
C ALA A 28 3.26 -13.25 15.81
N ALA A 29 2.73 -14.31 15.19
CA ALA A 29 3.50 -15.31 14.43
C ALA A 29 4.33 -14.68 13.30
N GLN A 30 3.80 -13.63 12.67
CA GLN A 30 4.46 -12.90 11.58
C GLN A 30 5.60 -11.99 12.05
N HIS A 31 5.57 -11.54 13.30
CA HIS A 31 6.46 -10.49 13.80
C HIS A 31 7.35 -10.96 14.97
N THR A 32 7.62 -12.28 15.03
CA THR A 32 8.53 -12.86 16.03
C THR A 32 10.00 -12.50 15.72
N GLY A 33 10.75 -12.00 16.71
CA GLY A 33 12.20 -11.75 16.59
C GLY A 33 12.68 -10.37 17.05
N LYS A 34 13.99 -10.10 16.90
CA LYS A 34 14.63 -8.82 17.30
C LYS A 34 14.46 -7.69 16.27
N ASN A 35 14.22 -8.04 15.01
CA ASN A 35 14.04 -7.08 13.92
C ASN A 35 12.58 -7.07 13.48
N PHE A 36 11.90 -5.99 13.81
CA PHE A 36 10.51 -5.73 13.49
C PHE A 36 10.40 -5.37 12.00
N SER A 37 10.51 -6.37 11.13
CA SER A 37 10.34 -6.19 9.69
C SER A 37 8.88 -6.48 9.33
N PRO A 38 8.20 -5.58 8.59
CA PRO A 38 6.91 -5.89 7.97
C PRO A 38 7.03 -6.89 6.80
N ASP A 39 8.25 -7.32 6.47
CA ASP A 39 8.50 -8.36 5.46
C ASP A 39 8.35 -9.76 6.06
N ASN A 40 7.14 -10.30 5.94
CA ASN A 40 6.76 -11.60 6.46
C ASN A 40 7.24 -12.77 5.57
N ALA A 41 7.91 -12.50 4.45
CA ALA A 41 8.42 -13.54 3.56
C ALA A 41 9.44 -14.46 4.27
N SER A 42 10.22 -13.91 5.19
CA SER A 42 11.15 -14.67 6.03
C SER A 42 10.48 -15.62 7.03
N LYS A 43 9.15 -15.49 7.21
CA LYS A 43 8.32 -16.27 8.13
C LYS A 43 7.31 -17.17 7.41
N ALA A 44 7.53 -17.43 6.12
CA ALA A 44 6.60 -18.19 5.28
C ALA A 44 6.22 -19.55 5.89
N LEU A 45 7.21 -20.31 6.39
CA LEU A 45 6.98 -21.64 6.96
C LEU A 45 6.15 -21.57 8.25
N GLU A 46 6.46 -20.65 9.15
CA GLU A 46 5.72 -20.45 10.40
C GLU A 46 4.28 -20.01 10.14
N VAL A 47 4.07 -19.09 9.18
CA VAL A 47 2.75 -18.64 8.78
C VAL A 47 1.94 -19.78 8.16
N CYS A 48 2.54 -20.57 7.26
CA CYS A 48 1.88 -21.73 6.67
C CYS A 48 1.47 -22.76 7.74
N ALA A 49 2.37 -23.07 8.67
CA ALA A 49 2.08 -23.99 9.77
C ALA A 49 1.01 -23.45 10.73
N PHE A 50 0.96 -22.14 10.95
CA PHE A 50 -0.11 -21.50 11.72
C PHE A 50 -1.44 -21.63 11.01
N VAL A 51 -1.54 -21.23 9.74
CA VAL A 51 -2.80 -21.22 8.97
C VAL A 51 -3.40 -22.61 8.87
N ARG A 52 -2.59 -23.66 8.70
CA ARG A 52 -3.07 -25.06 8.71
C ARG A 52 -3.71 -25.48 10.04
N ARG A 53 -3.21 -24.97 11.17
CA ARG A 53 -3.70 -25.33 12.52
C ARG A 53 -4.86 -24.43 12.96
N ARG A 54 -4.80 -23.14 12.63
CA ARG A 54 -5.72 -22.09 13.06
C ARG A 54 -6.09 -21.21 11.86
N PRO A 55 -6.98 -21.68 10.97
CA PRO A 55 -7.26 -21.00 9.70
C PRO A 55 -8.11 -19.74 9.84
N PHE A 56 -8.64 -19.44 11.03
CA PHE A 56 -9.60 -18.36 11.23
C PHE A 56 -9.13 -17.02 10.66
N ALA A 57 -7.87 -16.64 10.88
CA ALA A 57 -7.33 -15.36 10.46
C ALA A 57 -7.37 -15.13 8.93
N VAL A 58 -7.41 -16.20 8.12
CA VAL A 58 -7.48 -16.12 6.65
C VAL A 58 -8.89 -16.33 6.09
N THR A 59 -9.89 -16.55 6.96
CA THR A 59 -11.30 -16.58 6.55
C THR A 59 -11.81 -15.17 6.25
N THR A 60 -12.97 -15.05 5.59
CA THR A 60 -13.64 -13.75 5.37
C THR A 60 -13.87 -13.00 6.69
N GLU A 61 -14.29 -13.69 7.75
CA GLU A 61 -14.52 -13.08 9.07
C GLU A 61 -13.21 -12.62 9.72
N GLY A 62 -12.16 -13.44 9.64
CA GLY A 62 -10.83 -13.10 10.17
C GLY A 62 -10.20 -11.91 9.45
N VAL A 63 -10.28 -11.87 8.12
CA VAL A 63 -9.82 -10.73 7.31
C VAL A 63 -10.60 -9.45 7.65
N ALA A 64 -11.93 -9.54 7.83
CA ALA A 64 -12.73 -8.41 8.26
C ALA A 64 -12.37 -7.92 9.68
N ALA A 65 -12.05 -8.84 10.60
CA ALA A 65 -11.57 -8.50 11.93
C ALA A 65 -10.21 -7.78 11.89
N LEU A 66 -9.25 -8.29 11.12
CA LEU A 66 -7.95 -7.64 10.91
C LEU A 66 -8.10 -6.25 10.28
N ALA A 67 -9.01 -6.08 9.32
CA ALA A 67 -9.29 -4.79 8.70
C ALA A 67 -9.85 -3.76 9.69
N ARG A 68 -10.83 -4.16 10.52
CA ARG A 68 -11.38 -3.30 11.59
C ARG A 68 -10.30 -2.90 12.59
N LEU A 69 -9.48 -3.85 13.03
CA LEU A 69 -8.39 -3.60 13.99
C LEU A 69 -7.35 -2.63 13.42
N ALA A 70 -6.88 -2.86 12.19
CA ALA A 70 -5.92 -1.99 11.54
C ALA A 70 -6.50 -0.58 11.30
N ARG A 71 -7.80 -0.46 10.98
CA ARG A 71 -8.45 0.85 10.81
C ARG A 71 -8.53 1.61 12.12
N HIS A 72 -8.96 0.94 13.19
CA HIS A 72 -9.07 1.54 14.51
C HIS A 72 -7.70 2.03 15.00
N ALA A 73 -6.69 1.16 14.93
CA ALA A 73 -5.32 1.51 15.33
C ALA A 73 -4.76 2.70 14.52
N LEU A 74 -5.02 2.77 13.21
CA LEU A 74 -4.64 3.92 12.39
C LEU A 74 -5.34 5.20 12.86
N GLY A 75 -6.65 5.15 13.11
CA GLY A 75 -7.42 6.30 13.59
C GLY A 75 -6.98 6.78 14.99
N SER A 76 -6.66 5.85 15.89
CA SER A 76 -6.20 6.14 17.25
C SER A 76 -4.76 6.64 17.32
N SER A 77 -3.95 6.43 16.28
CA SER A 77 -2.53 6.80 16.27
C SER A 77 -2.25 8.31 16.20
N THR A 78 -3.27 9.12 15.87
CA THR A 78 -3.18 10.59 15.71
C THR A 78 -1.96 11.11 14.92
N GLY A 79 -1.36 10.27 14.05
CA GLY A 79 -0.16 10.58 13.29
C GLY A 79 1.16 10.49 14.08
N ASN A 80 1.14 10.06 15.34
CA ASN A 80 2.36 9.84 16.12
C ASN A 80 2.96 8.46 15.81
N GLU A 81 3.99 8.43 14.96
CA GLU A 81 4.69 7.20 14.54
C GLU A 81 5.33 6.41 15.71
N LYS A 82 5.58 7.08 16.85
CA LYS A 82 6.14 6.44 18.05
C LYS A 82 5.07 5.85 18.98
N SER A 83 3.79 6.15 18.73
CA SER A 83 2.67 5.67 19.55
C SER A 83 2.52 4.16 19.50
N THR A 84 1.88 3.60 20.52
CA THR A 84 1.64 2.15 20.60
C THR A 84 0.63 1.73 19.53
N GLU A 85 -0.34 2.60 19.27
CA GLU A 85 -1.40 2.48 18.27
C GLU A 85 -0.82 2.45 16.86
N HIS A 86 0.16 3.31 16.56
CA HIS A 86 0.86 3.27 15.27
C HIS A 86 1.62 1.96 15.07
N LYS A 87 2.32 1.47 16.10
CA LYS A 87 3.00 0.17 16.04
C LYS A 87 2.01 -0.98 15.84
N LEU A 88 0.87 -0.93 16.54
CA LEU A 88 -0.21 -1.89 16.36
C LEU A 88 -0.80 -1.82 14.95
N TRP A 89 -0.95 -0.63 14.38
CA TRP A 89 -1.37 -0.45 12.98
C TRP A 89 -0.38 -1.10 12.01
N LEU A 90 0.93 -0.85 12.16
CA LEU A 90 1.94 -1.47 11.29
C LEU A 90 1.86 -3.00 11.32
N LEU A 91 1.79 -3.57 12.53
CA LEU A 91 1.66 -5.02 12.74
C LEU A 91 0.41 -5.60 12.11
N THR A 92 -0.74 -4.98 12.40
CA THR A 92 -2.04 -5.49 11.97
C THR A 92 -2.27 -5.26 10.48
N SER A 93 -1.68 -4.22 9.88
CA SER A 93 -1.68 -3.99 8.43
C SER A 93 -0.84 -5.02 7.68
N GLY A 94 0.36 -5.35 8.18
CA GLY A 94 1.18 -6.44 7.61
C GLY A 94 0.48 -7.80 7.70
N ALA A 95 -0.15 -8.08 8.85
CA ALA A 95 -0.95 -9.29 9.04
C ALA A 95 -2.18 -9.32 8.12
N LEU A 96 -2.91 -8.21 8.00
CA LEU A 96 -4.05 -8.08 7.11
C LEU A 96 -3.65 -8.36 5.66
N ASN A 97 -2.52 -7.81 5.20
CA ASN A 97 -2.08 -8.04 3.83
C ASN A 97 -1.83 -9.53 3.57
N THR A 98 -1.15 -10.19 4.50
CA THR A 98 -0.84 -11.62 4.41
C THR A 98 -2.10 -12.46 4.43
N ALA A 99 -3.03 -12.20 5.36
CA ALA A 99 -4.29 -12.94 5.45
C ALA A 99 -5.17 -12.75 4.20
N ALA A 100 -5.31 -11.52 3.71
CA ALA A 100 -6.10 -11.22 2.53
C ALA A 100 -5.48 -11.82 1.26
N ALA A 101 -4.15 -11.86 1.17
CA ALA A 101 -3.46 -12.53 0.07
C ALA A 101 -3.70 -14.04 0.11
N ILE A 102 -3.49 -14.69 1.25
CA ILE A 102 -3.74 -16.14 1.41
C ILE A 102 -5.19 -16.48 1.08
N ARG A 103 -6.16 -15.67 1.52
CA ARG A 103 -7.59 -15.83 1.16
C ARG A 103 -7.81 -15.74 -0.35
N ALA A 104 -7.15 -14.82 -1.04
CA ALA A 104 -7.26 -14.67 -2.49
C ALA A 104 -6.67 -15.86 -3.28
N HIS A 105 -5.85 -16.67 -2.61
CA HIS A 105 -5.32 -17.95 -3.10
C HIS A 105 -6.07 -19.14 -2.48
N ASP A 106 -7.40 -19.03 -2.32
CA ASP A 106 -8.28 -20.08 -1.79
C ASP A 106 -7.92 -20.60 -0.38
N GLY A 107 -7.19 -19.79 0.39
CA GLY A 107 -6.70 -20.18 1.71
C GLY A 107 -5.39 -20.97 1.70
N ASP A 108 -4.79 -21.22 0.53
CA ASP A 108 -3.52 -21.92 0.41
C ASP A 108 -2.33 -20.97 0.64
N ALA A 109 -1.77 -21.04 1.84
CA ALA A 109 -0.64 -20.23 2.23
C ALA A 109 0.64 -20.56 1.44
N LEU A 110 0.86 -21.82 1.04
CA LEU A 110 2.05 -22.19 0.28
C LEU A 110 2.00 -21.58 -1.12
N VAL A 111 0.86 -21.66 -1.79
CA VAL A 111 0.65 -21.08 -3.12
C VAL A 111 0.91 -19.58 -3.12
N PHE A 112 0.45 -18.87 -2.08
CA PHE A 112 0.73 -17.45 -1.90
C PHE A 112 2.24 -17.16 -1.77
N PHE A 113 2.95 -17.86 -0.88
CA PHE A 113 4.38 -17.59 -0.66
C PHE A 113 5.23 -17.99 -1.87
N ASP A 114 4.86 -19.04 -2.60
CA ASP A 114 5.50 -19.42 -3.87
C ASP A 114 5.33 -18.32 -4.92
N ALA A 115 4.13 -17.74 -5.04
CA ALA A 115 3.86 -16.61 -5.94
C ALA A 115 4.69 -15.38 -5.55
N LEU A 116 4.81 -15.09 -4.25
CA LEU A 116 5.60 -13.96 -3.74
C LEU A 116 7.09 -14.09 -4.07
N GLN A 117 7.65 -15.30 -3.97
CA GLN A 117 9.06 -15.57 -4.28
C GLN A 117 9.36 -15.43 -5.78
N ARG A 118 8.42 -15.83 -6.66
CA ARG A 118 8.57 -15.69 -8.12
C ARG A 118 8.56 -14.23 -8.57
N ASP A 119 7.87 -13.35 -7.84
CA ASP A 119 7.68 -11.93 -8.17
C ASP A 119 8.58 -10.96 -7.36
N ALA A 120 9.69 -11.44 -6.80
CA ALA A 120 10.57 -10.74 -5.82
C ALA A 120 11.22 -9.40 -6.26
N GLY A 121 10.80 -8.81 -7.38
CA GLY A 121 11.17 -7.46 -7.81
C GLY A 121 10.29 -6.34 -7.23
N VAL A 122 10.20 -5.21 -7.95
CA VAL A 122 9.34 -4.06 -7.59
C VAL A 122 7.88 -4.48 -7.42
N ARG A 123 7.42 -5.45 -8.21
CA ARG A 123 6.04 -5.97 -8.21
C ARG A 123 5.68 -6.67 -6.89
N GLY A 124 6.58 -7.46 -6.31
CA GLY A 124 6.39 -8.11 -5.00
C GLY A 124 6.13 -7.12 -3.86
N ARG A 125 6.83 -5.99 -3.82
CA ARG A 125 6.62 -4.93 -2.80
C ARG A 125 5.24 -4.27 -2.90
N TYR A 126 4.68 -4.17 -4.11
CA TYR A 126 3.32 -3.65 -4.30
C TYR A 126 2.25 -4.70 -3.94
N LEU A 127 2.46 -5.97 -4.29
CA LEU A 127 1.61 -7.08 -3.85
C LEU A 127 1.53 -7.16 -2.32
N GLN A 128 2.63 -6.85 -1.62
CA GLN A 128 2.69 -6.78 -0.15
C GLN A 128 1.83 -5.68 0.49
N ARG A 129 1.20 -4.77 -0.27
CA ARG A 129 0.29 -3.74 0.28
C ARG A 129 -1.08 -3.69 -0.38
N GLN A 130 -1.22 -4.23 -1.59
CA GLN A 130 -2.47 -4.19 -2.35
C GLN A 130 -3.59 -4.99 -1.68
N TYR A 131 -3.31 -6.17 -1.13
CA TYR A 131 -4.33 -7.01 -0.50
C TYR A 131 -4.91 -6.38 0.76
N ALA A 132 -4.08 -5.76 1.59
CA ALA A 132 -4.57 -5.00 2.75
C ALA A 132 -5.45 -3.81 2.33
N THR A 133 -5.05 -3.10 1.27
CA THR A 133 -5.83 -1.95 0.76
C THR A 133 -7.20 -2.40 0.26
N LYS A 134 -7.25 -3.49 -0.51
CA LYS A 134 -8.51 -4.07 -1.02
C LYS A 134 -9.40 -4.57 0.12
N ALA A 135 -8.85 -5.28 1.11
CA ALA A 135 -9.60 -5.77 2.25
C ALA A 135 -10.16 -4.63 3.12
N MET A 136 -9.42 -3.53 3.30
CA MET A 136 -9.91 -2.31 3.95
C MET A 136 -11.08 -1.69 3.19
N GLN A 137 -11.01 -1.64 1.86
CA GLN A 137 -12.11 -1.15 1.03
C GLN A 137 -13.36 -2.03 1.19
N GLU A 138 -13.19 -3.35 1.12
CA GLU A 138 -14.28 -4.34 1.19
C GLU A 138 -14.97 -4.35 2.55
N HIS A 139 -14.23 -4.31 3.67
CA HIS A 139 -14.80 -4.60 4.99
C HIS A 139 -14.96 -3.39 5.91
N VAL A 140 -14.38 -2.25 5.55
CA VAL A 140 -14.38 -1.05 6.40
C VAL A 140 -14.98 0.15 5.67
N LEU A 141 -14.58 0.38 4.41
CA LEU A 141 -15.06 1.53 3.65
C LEU A 141 -16.39 1.25 2.93
N ASN A 142 -16.73 -0.02 2.69
CA ASN A 142 -17.98 -0.40 2.03
C ASN A 142 -18.71 -1.58 2.74
N PRO A 143 -19.20 -1.38 3.97
CA PRO A 143 -19.73 -2.46 4.81
C PRO A 143 -21.05 -3.11 4.31
N ASN A 144 -21.69 -2.56 3.28
CA ASN A 144 -22.97 -3.04 2.73
C ASN A 144 -22.85 -3.87 1.45
N GLY A 145 -21.64 -4.27 1.04
CA GLY A 145 -21.48 -5.30 0.01
C GLY A 145 -22.30 -5.08 -1.25
N TYR A 146 -22.24 -3.89 -1.84
CA TYR A 146 -22.28 -3.87 -3.29
C TYR A 146 -20.86 -4.24 -3.73
N LEU A 147 -20.72 -5.43 -4.33
CA LEU A 147 -19.95 -5.47 -5.56
C LEU A 147 -20.58 -4.37 -6.41
N VAL A 148 -19.98 -3.18 -6.39
CA VAL A 148 -20.11 -2.34 -7.56
C VAL A 148 -19.45 -3.23 -8.59
N ASP A 149 -20.25 -3.96 -9.37
CA ASP A 149 -19.89 -4.22 -10.75
C ASP A 149 -19.47 -2.84 -11.24
N GLU A 150 -18.17 -2.55 -11.17
CA GLU A 150 -17.65 -1.38 -11.83
C GLU A 150 -17.93 -1.69 -13.27
N ASP A 151 -19.05 -1.14 -13.75
CA ASP A 151 -19.45 -1.10 -15.13
C ASP A 151 -18.14 -0.87 -15.92
N PRO A 152 -17.72 -1.83 -16.77
CA PRO A 152 -16.47 -1.73 -17.50
C PRO A 152 -16.35 -0.35 -18.17
N ASP A 153 -17.47 0.24 -18.56
CA ASP A 153 -17.56 1.56 -19.16
C ASP A 153 -17.29 2.70 -18.16
N ALA A 154 -17.69 2.57 -16.88
CA ALA A 154 -17.34 3.52 -15.82
C ALA A 154 -15.85 3.45 -15.44
N MET A 155 -15.24 2.26 -15.50
CA MET A 155 -13.80 2.09 -15.30
C MET A 155 -13.01 2.61 -16.52
N LEU A 156 -13.50 2.36 -17.74
CA LEU A 156 -12.93 2.91 -18.97
C LEU A 156 -13.01 4.44 -18.95
N ALA A 157 -14.16 5.01 -18.58
CA ALA A 157 -14.36 6.44 -18.47
C ALA A 157 -13.37 7.07 -17.47
N ARG A 158 -13.14 6.46 -16.30
CA ARG A 158 -12.13 6.92 -15.34
C ARG A 158 -10.70 6.80 -15.85
N LYS A 159 -10.36 5.72 -16.57
CA LYS A 159 -9.05 5.57 -17.23
C LYS A 159 -8.85 6.61 -18.32
N VAL A 160 -9.85 6.83 -19.18
CA VAL A 160 -9.85 7.85 -20.23
C VAL A 160 -9.73 9.24 -19.61
N ASN A 161 -10.42 9.51 -18.50
CA ASN A 161 -10.33 10.80 -17.82
C ASN A 161 -8.93 11.02 -17.20
N ARG A 162 -8.31 9.97 -16.65
CA ARG A 162 -6.91 10.03 -16.17
C ARG A 162 -5.92 10.22 -17.32
N LEU A 163 -6.09 9.52 -18.44
CA LEU A 163 -5.26 9.70 -19.64
C LEU A 163 -5.44 11.12 -20.22
N GLY A 164 -6.66 11.63 -20.27
CA GLY A 164 -6.96 13.01 -20.69
C GLY A 164 -6.34 14.04 -19.76
N THR A 165 -6.38 13.82 -18.44
CA THR A 165 -5.74 14.70 -17.45
C THR A 165 -4.22 14.70 -17.60
N VAL A 166 -3.62 13.51 -17.81
CA VAL A 166 -2.17 13.39 -18.07
C VAL A 166 -1.79 14.07 -19.39
N HIS A 167 -2.62 13.95 -20.43
CA HIS A 167 -2.38 14.62 -21.72
C HIS A 167 -2.49 16.14 -21.59
N LEU A 168 -3.48 16.65 -20.84
CA LEU A 168 -3.62 18.08 -20.52
C LEU A 168 -2.41 18.60 -19.72
N CYS A 169 -1.92 17.85 -18.73
CA CYS A 169 -0.72 18.21 -17.99
C CYS A 169 0.54 18.22 -18.87
N LEU A 170 0.67 17.26 -19.79
CA LEU A 170 1.78 17.23 -20.76
C LEU A 170 1.71 18.42 -21.73
N CYS A 171 0.53 18.73 -22.28
CA CYS A 171 0.36 19.90 -23.15
C CYS A 171 0.66 21.20 -22.40
N ALA A 172 0.20 21.35 -21.15
CA ALA A 172 0.52 22.50 -20.31
C ALA A 172 2.03 22.59 -20.03
N PHE A 173 2.69 21.45 -19.77
CA PHE A 173 4.13 21.39 -19.58
C PHE A 173 4.90 21.83 -20.84
N PHE A 174 4.52 21.35 -22.03
CA PHE A 174 5.14 21.76 -23.29
C PHE A 174 4.89 23.25 -23.62
N LEU A 175 3.71 23.78 -23.29
CA LEU A 175 3.44 25.22 -23.42
C LEU A 175 4.35 26.04 -22.51
N VAL A 176 4.45 25.67 -21.23
CA VAL A 176 5.35 26.35 -20.28
C VAL A 176 6.81 26.25 -20.74
N LEU A 177 7.24 25.08 -21.22
CA LEU A 177 8.59 24.89 -21.74
C LEU A 177 8.86 25.73 -22.99
N SER A 178 7.90 25.84 -23.91
CA SER A 178 8.03 26.65 -25.13
C SER A 178 8.12 28.15 -24.84
N VAL A 179 7.32 28.63 -23.86
CA VAL A 179 7.40 30.01 -23.37
C VAL A 179 8.73 30.25 -22.68
N PHE A 180 9.19 29.32 -21.86
CA PHE A 180 10.47 29.43 -21.17
C PHE A 180 11.65 29.45 -22.15
N VAL A 181 11.66 28.58 -23.16
CA VAL A 181 12.66 28.59 -24.25
C VAL A 181 12.59 29.90 -25.04
N GLY A 182 11.39 30.40 -25.33
CA GLY A 182 11.20 31.71 -25.97
C GLY A 182 11.78 32.86 -25.15
N ILE A 183 11.51 32.88 -23.83
CA ILE A 183 12.04 33.88 -22.90
C ILE A 183 13.57 33.82 -22.85
N VAL A 184 14.15 32.62 -22.72
CA VAL A 184 15.61 32.41 -22.70
C VAL A 184 16.25 32.81 -24.04
N ALA A 185 15.61 32.51 -25.17
CA ALA A 185 16.10 32.91 -26.50
C ALA A 185 15.98 34.43 -26.76
N SER A 186 15.00 35.09 -26.13
CA SER A 186 14.80 36.55 -26.18
C SER A 186 15.60 37.33 -25.14
N SER A 187 16.22 36.64 -24.17
CA SER A 187 17.01 37.34 -23.15
C SER A 187 18.31 37.83 -23.78
N GLU A 188 18.53 39.15 -23.76
CA GLU A 188 19.73 39.80 -24.29
C GLU A 188 21.02 39.23 -23.67
N THR A 189 20.92 38.68 -22.45
CA THR A 189 22.01 37.98 -21.75
C THR A 189 22.43 36.65 -22.40
N PHE A 190 21.52 35.90 -23.05
CA PHE A 190 21.85 34.65 -23.74
C PHE A 190 22.39 34.92 -25.14
N GLN A 191 21.79 35.88 -25.87
CA GLN A 191 22.31 36.32 -27.18
C GLN A 191 23.71 36.96 -27.06
N GLY A 192 23.95 37.75 -26.02
CA GLY A 192 25.25 38.36 -25.74
C GLY A 192 26.35 37.33 -25.43
N ARG A 193 26.04 36.26 -24.67
CA ARG A 193 26.97 35.16 -24.36
C ARG A 193 27.25 34.27 -25.57
N ALA A 194 26.25 33.95 -26.38
CA ALA A 194 26.44 33.18 -27.61
C ALA A 194 27.33 33.92 -28.63
N LEU A 195 27.14 35.24 -28.77
CA LEU A 195 27.97 36.08 -29.66
C LEU A 195 29.42 36.23 -29.16
N THR A 196 29.66 36.25 -27.84
CA THR A 196 31.04 36.29 -27.31
C THR A 196 31.77 34.97 -27.49
N THR A 197 31.09 33.82 -27.33
CA THR A 197 31.70 32.50 -27.57
C THR A 197 32.04 32.28 -29.04
N ILE A 198 31.19 32.71 -29.98
CA ILE A 198 31.46 32.61 -31.43
C ILE A 198 32.59 33.54 -31.87
N ARG A 199 32.66 34.78 -31.34
CA ARG A 199 33.78 35.69 -31.61
C ARG A 199 35.12 35.18 -31.05
N GLY A 200 35.11 34.51 -29.89
CA GLY A 200 36.32 33.91 -29.32
C GLY A 200 36.91 32.81 -30.20
N TRP A 201 36.08 32.06 -30.93
CA TRP A 201 36.54 31.02 -31.86
C TRP A 201 37.11 31.58 -33.17
N LEU A 202 36.53 32.67 -33.69
CA LEU A 202 36.96 33.29 -34.96
C LEU A 202 38.27 34.10 -34.84
N VAL A 203 38.72 34.46 -33.63
CA VAL A 203 39.97 35.21 -33.41
C VAL A 203 41.16 34.29 -33.06
N SER A 204 40.91 32.98 -32.85
CA SER A 204 41.96 31.97 -32.58
C SER A 204 42.21 31.02 -33.77
N SER A 205 41.76 31.38 -34.97
CA SER A 205 42.07 30.72 -36.26
C SER A 205 42.85 31.68 -37.14
#